data_AF-A0A6L9ZR26-F1
#
_entry.id   AF-A0A6L9ZR26-F1
#
_cell.length_a   1.000
_cell.length_b   1.000
_cell.length_c   1.000
_cell.angle_alpha   90.00
_cell.angle_beta   90.00
_cell.angle_gamma   90.00
#
_symmetry.space_group_name_H-M   'P 1'
#
loop_
_entity.id
_entity.type
_entity.pdbx_description
1 polymer ?
#
loop_
_entity_poly.entity_id
_entity_poly.type
_entity_poly.pdbx_seq_one_letter_code
_entity_poly.pdbx_strand_id
1 'polypeptide(L)'
;MGKRYYITLPDGIAEALERWAESEGNKPATLAGFLCESAVRDAMELGKVPPDPNKEPPKYEQFKYLLLDNYDLLARNSYLKKKLGWLLEGNRPTLEDKLRIAIAMGVSEQYLDELIEVSFNGNGINGSAKNV
;
A
#
# COMPACT_ATOMS: atom_id res chain seq x y z
N MET A 1 2.10 -17.18 -13.80
CA MET A 1 2.21 -18.57 -13.28
C MET A 1 1.29 -18.72 -12.08
N GLY A 2 0.46 -19.76 -12.02
CA GLY A 2 -0.40 -20.02 -10.85
C GLY A 2 0.35 -20.83 -9.79
N LYS A 3 0.32 -20.39 -8.53
CA LYS A 3 0.74 -21.22 -7.38
C LYS A 3 -0.47 -22.04 -6.91
N ARG A 4 -0.26 -23.30 -6.53
CA ARG A 4 -1.30 -24.17 -5.96
C ARG A 4 -1.15 -24.22 -4.45
N TYR A 5 -2.26 -24.00 -3.75
CA TYR A 5 -2.36 -24.12 -2.30
C TYR A 5 -3.42 -25.18 -1.97
N TYR A 6 -3.19 -25.97 -0.93
CA TYR A 6 -4.16 -26.93 -0.40
C TYR A 6 -4.74 -26.34 0.88
N ILE A 7 -6.05 -26.12 0.89
CA ILE A 7 -6.78 -25.53 2.01
C ILE A 7 -7.74 -26.56 2.59
N THR A 8 -7.82 -26.61 3.92
CA THR A 8 -8.82 -27.41 4.64
C THR A 8 -9.93 -26.45 5.09
N LEU A 9 -11.15 -26.72 4.66
CA LEU A 9 -12.33 -25.95 5.02
C LEU A 9 -13.14 -26.71 6.09
N PRO A 10 -13.83 -26.01 7.00
CA PRO A 10 -14.83 -26.64 7.86
C PRO A 10 -15.92 -27.31 7.02
N ASP A 11 -16.44 -28.46 7.46
CA ASP A 11 -17.39 -29.29 6.69
C ASP A 11 -18.57 -28.48 6.15
N GLY A 12 -19.22 -27.66 6.99
CA GLY A 12 -20.36 -26.84 6.57
C GLY A 12 -20.02 -25.80 5.48
N ILE A 13 -18.77 -25.32 5.43
CA ILE A 13 -18.30 -24.40 4.38
C ILE A 13 -17.96 -25.17 3.11
N ALA A 14 -17.34 -26.35 3.22
CA ALA A 14 -17.07 -27.22 2.08
C ALA A 14 -18.37 -27.61 1.36
N GLU A 15 -19.38 -28.07 2.10
CA GLU A 15 -20.68 -28.42 1.53
C GLU A 15 -21.39 -27.22 0.89
N ALA A 16 -21.33 -26.04 1.52
CA ALA A 16 -21.93 -24.83 0.96
C ALA A 16 -21.26 -24.41 -0.35
N LEU A 17 -19.93 -24.50 -0.40
CA LEU A 17 -19.14 -24.23 -1.61
C LEU A 17 -19.49 -25.21 -2.74
N GLU A 18 -19.66 -26.49 -2.43
CA GLU A 18 -20.06 -27.51 -3.42
C GLU A 18 -21.43 -27.20 -4.02
N ARG A 19 -22.44 -26.95 -3.17
CA ARG A 19 -23.79 -26.59 -3.64
C ARG A 19 -23.81 -25.31 -4.47
N TRP A 20 -23.02 -24.31 -4.07
CA TRP A 20 -22.93 -23.06 -4.82
C TRP A 20 -22.27 -23.29 -6.19
N ALA A 21 -21.13 -23.98 -6.23
CA ALA A 21 -20.45 -24.28 -7.48
C ALA A 21 -21.35 -25.07 -8.45
N GLU A 22 -22.09 -26.06 -7.95
CA GLU A 22 -23.05 -26.83 -8.74
C GLU A 22 -24.14 -25.94 -9.34
N SER A 23 -24.69 -25.00 -8.57
CA SER A 23 -25.71 -24.06 -9.04
C SER A 23 -25.24 -23.13 -10.18
N GLU A 24 -23.94 -22.88 -10.28
CA GLU A 24 -23.31 -22.08 -11.33
C GLU A 24 -22.74 -22.93 -12.48
N GLY A 25 -22.90 -24.26 -12.43
CA GLY A 25 -22.29 -25.18 -13.40
C GLY A 25 -20.77 -25.17 -13.36
N ASN A 26 -20.18 -24.89 -12.19
CA ASN A 26 -18.75 -24.68 -12.00
C ASN A 26 -18.14 -25.76 -11.08
N LYS A 27 -16.80 -25.86 -11.07
CA LYS A 27 -16.08 -26.73 -10.13
C LYS A 27 -15.87 -26.02 -8.80
N PRO A 28 -16.02 -26.70 -7.63
CA PRO A 28 -15.77 -26.10 -6.32
C PRO A 28 -14.38 -25.45 -6.21
N ALA A 29 -13.34 -26.08 -6.77
CA ALA A 29 -11.98 -25.54 -6.78
C ALA A 29 -11.85 -24.23 -7.59
N THR A 30 -12.59 -24.11 -8.70
CA THR A 30 -12.60 -22.89 -9.52
C THR A 30 -13.28 -21.76 -8.76
N LEU A 31 -14.47 -22.03 -8.18
CA LEU A 31 -15.21 -21.05 -7.38
C LEU A 31 -14.40 -20.62 -6.16
N ALA A 32 -13.79 -21.56 -5.43
CA ALA A 32 -12.90 -21.25 -4.30
C ALA A 32 -11.71 -20.38 -4.72
N GLY A 33 -11.10 -20.65 -5.87
CA GLY A 33 -10.03 -19.84 -6.43
C GLY A 33 -10.46 -18.40 -6.67
N PHE A 34 -11.62 -18.20 -7.29
CA PHE A 34 -12.20 -16.89 -7.53
C PHE A 34 -12.55 -16.14 -6.23
N LEU A 35 -13.18 -16.83 -5.27
CA LEU A 35 -13.53 -16.25 -3.97
C LEU A 35 -12.27 -15.85 -3.19
N CYS A 36 -11.23 -16.67 -3.19
CA CYS A 36 -9.95 -16.34 -2.57
C CYS A 36 -9.31 -15.12 -3.24
N GLU A 37 -9.28 -15.08 -4.58
CA GLU A 37 -8.74 -13.94 -5.31
C GLU A 37 -9.47 -12.64 -4.96
N SER A 38 -10.81 -12.69 -4.96
CA SER A 38 -11.65 -11.52 -4.66
C SER A 38 -11.39 -11.02 -3.24
N ALA A 39 -11.40 -11.91 -2.24
CA ALA A 39 -11.11 -11.57 -0.85
C ALA A 39 -9.68 -11.01 -0.66
N VAL A 40 -8.69 -11.54 -1.36
CA VAL A 40 -7.31 -11.04 -1.31
C VAL A 40 -7.20 -9.66 -1.96
N ARG A 41 -7.87 -9.42 -3.09
CA ARG A 41 -7.90 -8.09 -3.75
C ARG A 41 -8.53 -7.04 -2.84
N ASP A 42 -9.66 -7.34 -2.22
CA ASP A 42 -10.30 -6.45 -1.25
C ASP A 42 -9.37 -6.16 -0.07
N ALA A 43 -8.67 -7.18 0.43
CA ALA A 43 -7.69 -7.02 1.49
C ALA A 43 -6.48 -6.17 1.07
N MET A 44 -6.04 -6.24 -0.19
CA MET A 44 -5.01 -5.35 -0.73
C MET A 44 -5.49 -3.90 -0.79
N GLU A 45 -6.71 -3.65 -1.28
CA GLU A 45 -7.29 -2.30 -1.36
C GLU A 45 -7.50 -1.66 0.01
N LEU A 46 -7.79 -2.48 1.03
CA LEU A 46 -7.91 -2.06 2.43
C LEU A 46 -6.57 -1.98 3.17
N GLY A 47 -5.45 -2.28 2.50
CA GLY A 47 -4.12 -2.25 3.12
C GLY A 47 -3.90 -3.31 4.20
N LYS A 48 -4.68 -4.40 4.20
CA LYS A 48 -4.54 -5.52 5.15
C LYS A 48 -3.45 -6.51 4.73
N VAL A 49 -3.20 -6.63 3.42
CA VAL A 49 -2.10 -7.45 2.89
C VAL A 49 -0.81 -6.64 3.01
N PRO A 50 0.22 -7.13 3.71
CA PRO A 50 1.51 -6.46 3.76
C PRO A 50 2.09 -6.29 2.35
N PRO A 51 2.82 -5.20 2.10
CA PRO A 51 3.48 -5.03 0.82
C PRO A 51 4.49 -6.14 0.55
N ASP A 52 4.68 -6.47 -0.73
CA ASP A 52 5.66 -7.47 -1.14
C ASP A 52 7.07 -6.98 -0.76
N PRO A 53 7.78 -7.69 0.14
CA PRO A 53 9.11 -7.25 0.60
C PRO A 53 10.17 -7.27 -0.51
N ASN A 54 9.91 -7.96 -1.64
CA ASN A 54 10.81 -8.03 -2.78
C ASN A 54 10.41 -7.08 -3.91
N LYS A 55 9.25 -6.43 -3.82
CA LYS A 55 8.87 -5.41 -4.79
C LYS A 55 9.61 -4.13 -4.43
N GLU A 56 10.53 -3.71 -5.29
CA GLU A 56 11.19 -2.40 -5.09
C GLU A 56 10.10 -1.33 -4.95
N PRO A 57 10.14 -0.52 -3.88
CA PRO A 57 9.20 0.58 -3.75
C PRO A 57 9.35 1.50 -4.97
N PRO A 58 8.25 2.09 -5.47
CA PRO A 58 8.34 3.09 -6.53
C PRO A 58 9.38 4.14 -6.14
N LYS A 59 10.39 4.38 -6.97
CA LYS A 59 11.45 5.34 -6.66
C LYS A 59 10.95 6.75 -6.94
N TYR A 60 10.79 7.54 -5.89
CA TYR A 60 10.52 8.97 -6.00
C TYR A 60 11.80 9.74 -5.71
N GLU A 61 12.08 10.79 -6.49
CA GLU A 61 13.21 11.69 -6.21
C GLU A 61 12.93 12.60 -5.02
N GLN A 62 11.65 12.92 -4.79
CA GLN A 62 11.21 13.82 -3.72
C GLN A 62 9.91 13.31 -3.10
N PHE A 63 9.78 13.52 -1.80
CA PHE A 63 8.60 13.23 -1.00
C PHE A 63 7.35 13.91 -1.58
N LYS A 64 7.50 15.14 -2.11
CA LYS A 64 6.41 15.84 -2.80
C LYS A 64 5.86 15.06 -3.99
N TYR A 65 6.71 14.42 -4.79
CA TYR A 65 6.27 13.62 -5.93
C TYR A 65 5.55 12.35 -5.50
N LEU A 66 6.02 11.71 -4.42
CA LEU A 66 5.28 10.60 -3.81
C LEU A 66 3.85 11.02 -3.44
N LEU A 67 3.69 12.18 -2.80
CA LEU A 67 2.38 12.68 -2.39
C LEU A 67 1.47 13.03 -3.58
N LEU A 68 2.03 13.65 -4.63
CA LEU A 68 1.27 14.07 -5.81
C LEU A 68 0.79 12.86 -6.63
N ASP A 69 1.70 11.95 -6.97
CA ASP A 69 1.41 10.81 -7.83
C ASP A 69 0.44 9.81 -7.17
N ASN A 70 0.35 9.84 -5.83
CA ASN A 70 -0.51 8.96 -5.05
C ASN A 70 -1.61 9.72 -4.30
N TYR A 71 -1.92 10.95 -4.71
CA TYR A 71 -2.87 11.80 -3.99
C TYR A 71 -4.21 11.11 -3.76
N ASP A 72 -4.79 10.51 -4.80
CA ASP A 72 -6.09 9.82 -4.71
C ASP A 72 -6.07 8.63 -3.76
N LEU A 73 -4.97 7.86 -3.77
CA LEU A 73 -4.77 6.72 -2.86
C LEU A 73 -4.67 7.20 -1.41
N LEU A 74 -3.81 8.19 -1.15
CA LEU A 74 -3.60 8.75 0.19
C LEU A 74 -4.87 9.45 0.71
N ALA A 75 -5.63 10.10 -0.17
CA ALA A 75 -6.88 10.79 0.18
C ALA A 75 -8.03 9.84 0.55
N ARG A 76 -7.92 8.53 0.30
CA ARG A 76 -8.86 7.53 0.85
C ARG A 76 -8.79 7.45 2.37
N ASN A 77 -7.62 7.74 2.94
CA ASN A 77 -7.46 7.85 4.38
C ASN A 77 -7.93 9.24 4.84
N SER A 78 -9.00 9.29 5.64
CA SER A 78 -9.63 10.55 6.08
C SER A 78 -8.71 11.45 6.90
N TYR A 79 -7.74 10.88 7.62
CA TYR A 79 -6.71 11.63 8.32
C TYR A 79 -5.73 12.27 7.32
N LEU A 80 -5.19 11.48 6.39
CA LEU A 80 -4.23 11.99 5.39
C LEU A 80 -4.89 13.01 4.48
N LYS A 81 -6.14 12.81 4.06
CA LYS A 81 -6.90 13.77 3.24
C LYS A 81 -6.88 15.19 3.80
N LYS A 82 -6.98 15.34 5.13
CA LYS A 82 -6.93 16.65 5.82
C LYS A 82 -5.52 17.23 5.89
N LYS A 83 -4.50 16.39 5.81
CA LYS A 83 -3.08 16.73 5.97
C LYS A 83 -2.34 16.90 4.64
N LEU A 84 -2.83 16.30 3.55
CA LEU A 84 -2.13 16.27 2.26
C LEU A 84 -1.78 17.67 1.74
N GLY A 85 -2.67 18.65 1.86
CA GLY A 85 -2.38 20.04 1.48
C GLY A 85 -1.18 20.60 2.25
N TRP A 86 -1.20 20.48 3.58
CA TRP A 86 -0.10 20.91 4.46
C TRP A 86 1.21 20.17 4.16
N LEU A 87 1.16 18.87 3.85
CA LEU A 87 2.36 18.11 3.46
C LEU A 87 2.91 18.53 2.09
N LEU A 88 2.03 18.81 1.12
CA LEU A 88 2.40 19.25 -0.23
C LEU A 88 3.01 20.65 -0.28
N GLU A 89 2.71 21.50 0.71
CA GLU A 89 3.36 22.79 0.95
C GLU A 89 4.83 22.64 1.40
N GLY A 90 5.28 21.41 1.66
CA GLY A 90 6.66 21.13 2.06
C GLY A 90 6.86 21.16 3.58
N ASN A 91 5.82 20.90 4.36
CA ASN A 91 5.98 20.73 5.80
C ASN A 91 6.45 19.31 6.15
N ARG A 92 7.32 19.17 7.17
CA ARG A 92 7.86 17.87 7.58
C ARG A 92 6.75 16.98 8.19
N PRO A 93 6.56 15.74 7.70
CA PRO A 93 5.56 14.82 8.23
C PRO A 93 5.92 14.35 9.65
N THR A 94 4.90 14.21 10.49
CA THR A 94 5.00 13.59 11.83
C THR A 94 5.12 12.07 11.72
N LEU A 95 5.44 11.39 12.83
CA LEU A 95 5.47 9.92 12.88
C LEU A 95 4.13 9.29 12.46
N GLU A 96 3.00 9.86 12.91
CA GLU A 96 1.68 9.38 12.54
C GLU A 96 1.41 9.56 11.04
N ASP A 97 1.85 10.68 10.45
CA ASP A 97 1.74 10.92 9.01
C ASP A 97 2.53 9.85 8.24
N LYS A 98 3.79 9.60 8.64
CA LYS A 98 4.67 8.60 8.01
C LYS A 98 4.07 7.20 8.06
N LEU A 99 3.60 6.75 9.23
CA LEU A 99 3.00 5.43 9.40
C LEU A 99 1.76 5.25 8.50
N ARG A 100 0.88 6.26 8.45
CA ARG A 100 -0.32 6.20 7.61
C ARG A 100 0.02 6.21 6.12
N ILE A 101 1.03 6.99 5.70
CA ILE A 101 1.53 6.99 4.32
C ILE A 101 2.16 5.63 4.00
N ALA A 102 2.98 5.06 4.88
CA ALA A 102 3.64 3.77 4.69
C ALA A 102 2.62 2.66 4.46
N ILE A 103 1.60 2.60 5.31
CA ILE A 103 0.50 1.63 5.19
C ILE A 103 -0.27 1.84 3.88
N ALA A 104 -0.65 3.08 3.55
CA ALA A 104 -1.42 3.37 2.35
C ALA A 104 -0.64 3.07 1.06
N MET A 105 0.66 3.35 1.05
CA MET A 105 1.55 3.13 -0.07
C MET A 105 2.06 1.69 -0.18
N GLY A 106 1.90 0.89 0.88
CA GLY A 106 2.54 -0.41 0.97
C GLY A 106 4.07 -0.28 0.86
N VAL A 107 4.67 0.60 1.65
CA VAL A 107 6.14 0.76 1.71
C VAL A 107 6.61 0.68 3.16
N SER A 108 7.90 0.45 3.36
CA SER A 108 8.50 0.49 4.71
C SER A 108 8.61 1.92 5.23
N GLU A 109 8.61 2.06 6.56
CA GLU A 109 8.87 3.34 7.22
C GLU A 109 10.27 3.88 6.87
N GLN A 110 11.27 2.99 6.83
CA GLN A 110 12.63 3.32 6.45
C GLN A 110 12.71 3.97 5.06
N TYR A 111 11.97 3.44 4.08
CA TYR A 111 11.93 4.03 2.74
C TYR A 111 11.39 5.47 2.75
N LEU A 112 10.34 5.74 3.54
CA LEU A 112 9.81 7.09 3.66
C LEU A 112 10.78 8.03 4.36
N ASP A 113 11.46 7.56 5.40
CA ASP A 113 12.46 8.36 6.11
C ASP A 113 13.61 8.77 5.19
N GLU A 114 14.15 7.84 4.41
CA GLU A 114 15.18 8.11 3.42
C GLU A 114 14.71 9.16 2.39
N LEU A 115 13.50 9.00 1.85
CA LEU A 115 12.92 9.93 0.88
C LEU A 115 12.68 11.33 1.46
N ILE A 116 12.16 11.40 2.69
CA ILE A 116 11.93 12.66 3.40
C ILE A 116 13.28 13.35 3.64
N GLU A 117 14.28 12.64 4.16
CA GLU A 117 15.60 13.24 4.41
C GLU A 117 16.26 13.76 3.13
N VAL A 118 16.18 13.04 2.01
CA VAL A 118 16.64 13.54 0.70
C VAL A 118 15.90 14.81 0.30
N SER A 119 14.58 14.85 0.49
CA SER A 119 13.74 15.99 0.08
C SER A 119 13.97 17.25 0.90
N PHE A 120 14.23 17.10 2.19
CA PHE A 120 14.41 18.22 3.11
C PHE A 120 15.87 18.66 3.26
N ASN A 121 16.84 17.77 3.06
CA ASN A 121 18.27 18.10 3.15
C ASN A 121 18.88 18.43 1.78
N GLY A 122 18.29 17.96 0.67
CA GLY A 122 18.70 18.31 -0.70
C GLY A 122 18.56 19.79 -1.07
N ASN A 123 17.77 20.55 -0.30
CA ASN A 123 17.65 22.01 -0.41
C ASN A 123 18.68 22.78 0.45
N GLY A 124 19.59 22.09 1.15
CA GLY A 124 20.55 22.67 2.10
C GLY A 124 21.97 22.95 1.56
N ILE A 125 22.27 22.70 0.28
CA ILE A 125 23.58 23.01 -0.31
C ILE A 125 23.54 24.33 -1.10
N ASN A 126 23.16 25.43 -0.44
CA ASN A 126 23.46 26.79 -0.90
C ASN A 126 23.33 27.75 0.30
N GLY A 127 24.26 27.64 1.25
CA GLY A 127 24.18 28.47 2.45
C GLY A 127 25.33 28.31 3.43
N SER A 128 26.59 28.27 2.98
CA SER A 128 27.74 28.82 3.73
C SER A 128 29.06 28.64 2.99
N ALA A 129 29.95 29.62 3.21
CA ALA A 129 31.37 29.67 2.90
C ALA A 129 31.80 29.99 1.44
N LYS A 130 31.75 31.28 1.10
CA LYS A 130 32.95 31.97 0.57
C LYS A 130 33.24 33.21 1.41
N ASN A 131 33.96 32.98 2.51
CA ASN A 131 34.93 33.94 3.02
C ASN A 131 36.30 33.44 2.55
N VAL A 132 36.82 34.05 1.48
CA VAL A 132 38.24 34.40 1.30
C VAL A 132 38.25 35.67 0.45
#